data_AF-A0A7V2EV43-F1
#
_entry.id   AF-A0A7V2EV43-F1
#
_cell.length_a   1.000
_cell.length_b   1.000
_cell.length_c   1.000
_cell.angle_alpha   90.00
_cell.angle_beta   90.00
_cell.angle_gamma   90.00
#
_symmetry.space_group_name_H-M   'P 1'
#
loop_
_entity.id
_entity.type
_entity.pdbx_description
1 polymer ?
#
loop_
_entity_poly.entity_id
_entity_poly.type
_entity_poly.pdbx_seq_one_letter_code
_entity_poly.pdbx_strand_id
1 'polypeptide(L)'
;YPLGEALTYLEDTVDEILPPEAQTDVKGQSRDYREAGGATVFMLVLGALVMFLVLAAQFESLVHPFVIMLTVPLAILGALLGLHLTGLSLNIYSQVGLVMLVGLAAKNGILIVEFANQLRDGGRAFAEALEEAAVTRLRPILMTAVTTMAGAIPLLVSSGAGAETRLVIGTVIFAGVALATVLTLFVVPVAYDLLARRTGSVGDVSRRLEREMVDDSVV
;
A
#
# COMPACT_ATOMS: atom_id res chain seq x y z
N TYR A 1 -13.30 9.89 25.27
CA TYR A 1 -12.10 9.05 25.38
C TYR A 1 -12.04 8.13 24.19
N PRO A 2 -10.85 7.95 23.58
CA PRO A 2 -10.62 6.84 22.65
C PRO A 2 -11.02 5.53 23.33
N LEU A 3 -11.65 4.62 22.60
CA LEU A 3 -12.08 3.32 23.14
C LEU A 3 -10.89 2.55 23.76
N GLY A 4 -9.69 2.69 23.19
CA GLY A 4 -8.47 2.10 23.71
C GLY A 4 -8.08 2.59 25.11
N GLU A 5 -8.10 3.91 25.36
CA GLU A 5 -7.79 4.46 26.70
C GLU A 5 -8.83 4.04 27.73
N ALA A 6 -10.11 3.98 27.34
CA ALA A 6 -11.18 3.53 28.22
C ALA A 6 -11.03 2.03 28.58
N LEU A 7 -10.55 1.21 27.65
CA LEU A 7 -10.28 -0.21 27.88
C LEU A 7 -9.06 -0.41 28.77
N THR A 8 -7.96 0.31 28.53
CA THR A 8 -6.76 0.25 29.38
C THR A 8 -7.09 0.69 30.81
N TYR A 9 -7.81 1.80 31.00
CA TYR A 9 -8.25 2.23 32.32
C TYR A 9 -9.13 1.19 33.02
N LEU A 10 -10.03 0.55 32.28
CA LEU A 10 -10.91 -0.49 32.80
C LEU A 10 -10.14 -1.76 33.18
N GLU A 11 -9.16 -2.17 32.38
CA GLU A 11 -8.25 -3.29 32.65
C GLU A 11 -7.39 -3.02 33.90
N ASP A 12 -6.77 -1.85 33.99
CA ASP A 12 -5.97 -1.45 35.15
C ASP A 12 -6.80 -1.44 36.45
N THR A 13 -8.04 -0.95 36.38
CA THR A 13 -8.96 -0.92 37.54
C THR A 13 -9.44 -2.33 37.92
N VAL A 14 -9.67 -3.19 36.93
CA VAL A 14 -10.05 -4.59 37.13
C VAL A 14 -8.92 -5.34 37.83
N ASP A 15 -7.68 -5.16 37.37
CA ASP A 15 -6.51 -5.82 37.96
C ASP A 15 -6.20 -5.34 39.39
N GLU A 16 -6.56 -4.10 39.74
CA GLU A 16 -6.39 -3.56 41.09
C GLU A 16 -7.46 -4.06 42.09
N ILE A 17 -8.70 -4.27 41.63
CA ILE A 17 -9.86 -4.53 42.51
C ILE A 17 -10.24 -6.01 42.56
N LEU A 18 -10.07 -6.76 41.47
CA LEU A 18 -10.54 -8.14 41.38
C LEU A 18 -9.48 -9.15 41.85
N PRO A 19 -9.90 -10.26 42.48
CA PRO A 19 -8.99 -11.31 42.90
C PRO A 19 -8.37 -12.04 41.69
N PRO A 20 -7.18 -12.64 41.83
CA PRO A 20 -6.43 -13.23 40.71
C PRO A 20 -7.16 -14.36 39.98
N GLU A 21 -8.19 -14.96 40.58
CA GLU A 21 -8.99 -16.03 39.98
C GLU A 21 -10.14 -15.51 39.09
N ALA A 22 -10.43 -14.20 39.10
CA ALA A 22 -11.50 -13.62 38.33
C ALA A 22 -11.10 -13.45 36.85
N GLN A 23 -11.87 -14.04 35.93
CA GLN A 23 -11.71 -13.84 34.50
C GLN A 23 -12.72 -12.80 33.99
N THR A 24 -12.22 -11.75 33.34
CA THR A 24 -13.04 -10.73 32.68
C THR A 24 -12.94 -10.88 31.16
N ASP A 25 -14.06 -10.71 30.47
CA ASP A 25 -14.12 -10.68 29.00
C ASP A 25 -14.89 -9.45 28.54
N VAL A 26 -14.51 -8.91 27.39
CA VAL A 26 -15.13 -7.73 26.78
C VAL A 26 -16.14 -8.14 25.72
N LYS A 27 -17.20 -7.35 25.51
CA LYS A 27 -18.25 -7.63 24.51
C LYS A 27 -18.48 -6.46 23.56
N GLY A 28 -19.09 -6.77 22.41
CA GLY A 28 -19.42 -5.79 21.38
C GLY A 28 -18.19 -5.11 20.79
N GLN A 29 -18.26 -3.80 20.57
CA GLN A 29 -17.21 -3.02 19.90
C GLN A 29 -15.84 -3.07 20.61
N SER A 30 -15.81 -3.32 21.92
CA SER A 30 -14.57 -3.49 22.69
C SER A 30 -13.83 -4.79 22.36
N ARG A 31 -14.59 -5.87 22.16
CA ARG A 31 -14.04 -7.16 21.70
C ARG A 31 -13.53 -7.05 20.28
N ASP A 32 -14.33 -6.44 19.41
CA ASP A 32 -13.96 -6.20 18.02
C ASP A 32 -12.67 -5.38 17.94
N TYR A 33 -12.49 -4.37 18.80
CA TYR A 33 -11.26 -3.58 18.88
C TYR A 33 -10.04 -4.42 19.32
N ARG A 34 -10.17 -5.28 20.35
CA ARG A 34 -9.08 -6.16 20.82
C ARG A 34 -8.71 -7.23 19.80
N GLU A 35 -9.68 -7.94 19.22
CA GLU A 35 -9.44 -8.97 18.19
C GLU A 35 -8.85 -8.34 16.91
N ALA A 36 -9.33 -7.15 16.52
CA ALA A 36 -8.88 -6.49 15.30
C ALA A 36 -7.48 -5.90 15.41
N GLY A 37 -7.03 -5.45 16.60
CA GLY A 37 -5.72 -4.83 16.78
C GLY A 37 -4.55 -5.71 16.31
N GLY A 38 -4.51 -6.98 16.74
CA GLY A 38 -3.49 -7.94 16.33
C GLY A 38 -3.66 -8.47 14.91
N ALA A 39 -4.91 -8.73 14.50
CA ALA A 39 -5.21 -9.24 13.16
C ALA A 39 -4.87 -8.23 12.05
N THR A 40 -4.93 -6.93 12.33
CA THR A 40 -4.62 -5.86 11.37
C THR A 40 -3.19 -5.94 10.85
N VAL A 41 -2.23 -5.95 11.78
CA VAL A 41 -0.80 -5.95 11.42
C VAL A 41 -0.49 -7.23 10.64
N PHE A 42 -1.07 -8.36 11.07
CA PHE A 42 -0.93 -9.62 10.34
C PHE A 42 -1.47 -9.53 8.91
N MET A 43 -2.70 -9.04 8.70
CA MET A 43 -3.29 -8.89 7.36
C MET A 43 -2.52 -7.92 6.47
N LEU A 44 -2.02 -6.81 7.04
CA LEU A 44 -1.28 -5.80 6.30
C LEU A 44 0.09 -6.33 5.88
N VAL A 45 0.81 -6.99 6.79
CA VAL A 45 2.10 -7.65 6.48
C VAL A 45 1.90 -8.77 5.48
N LEU A 46 0.89 -9.63 5.67
CA LEU A 46 0.61 -10.73 4.76
C LEU A 46 0.22 -10.22 3.37
N GLY A 47 -0.65 -9.21 3.28
CA GLY A 47 -1.05 -8.59 2.02
C GLY A 47 0.14 -7.92 1.31
N ALA A 48 0.96 -7.17 2.04
CA ALA A 48 2.19 -6.58 1.53
C ALA A 48 3.19 -7.64 1.04
N LEU A 49 3.35 -8.74 1.79
CA LEU A 49 4.23 -9.85 1.42
C LEU A 49 3.74 -10.56 0.16
N VAL A 50 2.46 -10.91 0.08
CA VAL A 50 1.87 -11.53 -1.10
C VAL A 50 2.04 -10.61 -2.32
N MET A 51 1.75 -9.32 -2.16
CA MET A 51 1.94 -8.36 -3.26
C MET A 51 3.41 -8.27 -3.67
N PHE A 52 4.34 -8.21 -2.71
CA PHE A 52 5.78 -8.22 -3.00
C PHE A 52 6.20 -9.46 -3.78
N LEU A 53 5.76 -10.66 -3.38
CA LEU A 53 6.09 -11.91 -4.04
C LEU A 53 5.50 -11.98 -5.46
N VAL A 54 4.26 -11.55 -5.65
CA VAL A 54 3.63 -11.48 -6.97
C VAL A 54 4.40 -10.53 -7.90
N LEU A 55 4.77 -9.36 -7.40
CA LEU A 55 5.58 -8.40 -8.16
C LEU A 55 6.99 -8.93 -8.43
N ALA A 56 7.60 -9.64 -7.48
CA ALA A 56 8.91 -10.25 -7.67
C ALA A 56 8.91 -11.29 -8.77
N ALA A 57 7.85 -12.10 -8.84
CA ALA A 57 7.63 -13.03 -9.93
C ALA A 57 7.36 -12.27 -11.25
N GLN A 58 6.54 -11.22 -11.23
CA GLN A 58 6.19 -10.45 -12.42
C GLN A 58 7.39 -9.75 -13.06
N PHE A 59 8.26 -9.17 -12.25
CA PHE A 59 9.42 -8.41 -12.71
C PHE A 59 10.71 -9.24 -12.79
N GLU A 60 10.66 -10.53 -12.45
CA GLU A 60 11.83 -11.42 -12.30
C GLU A 60 12.98 -10.78 -11.49
N SER A 61 12.63 -9.97 -10.48
CA SER A 61 13.56 -9.12 -9.76
C SER A 61 13.06 -8.83 -8.35
N LEU A 62 13.98 -8.79 -7.38
CA LEU A 62 13.65 -8.42 -5.99
C LEU A 62 13.78 -6.90 -5.75
N VAL A 63 14.51 -6.18 -6.60
CA VAL A 63 14.74 -4.74 -6.45
C VAL A 63 13.54 -3.93 -6.94
N HIS A 64 12.96 -4.31 -8.09
CA HIS A 64 11.81 -3.60 -8.66
C HIS A 64 10.59 -3.59 -7.70
N PRO A 65 10.16 -4.73 -7.14
CA PRO A 65 9.09 -4.77 -6.14
C PRO A 65 9.43 -3.96 -4.89
N PHE A 66 10.68 -3.99 -4.44
CA PHE A 66 11.10 -3.25 -3.26
C PHE A 66 10.90 -1.73 -3.45
N VAL A 67 11.29 -1.19 -4.61
CA VAL A 67 11.07 0.22 -4.94
C VAL A 67 9.58 0.56 -4.98
N ILE A 68 8.75 -0.31 -5.55
CA ILE A 68 7.29 -0.13 -5.61
C ILE A 68 6.69 -0.16 -4.19
N MET A 69 7.16 -1.07 -3.33
CA MET A 69 6.68 -1.21 -1.96
C MET A 69 6.94 0.01 -1.08
N LEU A 70 7.92 0.87 -1.42
CA LEU A 70 8.13 2.14 -0.71
C LEU A 70 6.90 3.07 -0.79
N THR A 71 6.02 2.89 -1.78
CA THR A 71 4.78 3.67 -1.90
C THR A 71 3.72 3.28 -0.86
N VAL A 72 3.74 2.04 -0.37
CA VAL A 72 2.71 1.50 0.53
C VAL A 72 2.74 2.18 1.90
N PRO A 73 3.89 2.30 2.60
CA PRO A 73 3.97 3.07 3.84
C PRO A 73 3.51 4.52 3.67
N LEU A 74 3.81 5.15 2.53
CA LEU A 74 3.41 6.53 2.26
C LEU A 74 1.89 6.66 2.11
N ALA A 75 1.23 5.67 1.49
CA ALA A 75 -0.21 5.62 1.39
C ALA A 75 -0.90 5.40 2.74
N ILE A 76 -0.34 4.50 3.56
CA ILE A 76 -0.81 4.25 4.92
C ILE A 76 -0.67 5.52 5.76
N LEU A 77 0.46 6.23 5.67
CA LEU A 77 0.63 7.52 6.34
C LEU A 77 -0.45 8.53 5.93
N GLY A 78 -0.77 8.63 4.63
CA GLY A 78 -1.84 9.49 4.14
C GLY A 78 -3.21 9.14 4.70
N ALA A 79 -3.53 7.85 4.78
CA ALA A 79 -4.77 7.37 5.36
C ALA A 79 -4.86 7.64 6.87
N LEU A 80 -3.78 7.37 7.61
CA LEU A 80 -3.73 7.62 9.05
C LEU A 80 -3.84 9.13 9.36
N LEU A 81 -3.20 9.98 8.56
CA LEU A 81 -3.36 11.43 8.66
C LEU A 81 -4.80 11.84 8.35
N GLY A 82 -5.44 11.26 7.33
CA GLY A 82 -6.84 11.53 7.01
C GLY A 82 -7.80 11.15 8.14
N LEU A 83 -7.61 9.98 8.74
CA LEU A 83 -8.38 9.52 9.91
C LEU A 83 -8.16 10.45 11.10
N HIS A 84 -6.91 10.87 11.34
CA HIS A 84 -6.60 11.77 12.45
C HIS A 84 -7.25 13.14 12.29
N LEU A 85 -7.19 13.73 11.09
CA LEU A 85 -7.80 15.03 10.79
C LEU A 85 -9.33 15.02 10.85
N THR A 86 -9.95 13.88 10.55
CA THR A 86 -11.41 13.70 10.61
C THR A 86 -11.91 13.24 11.98
N GLY A 87 -11.01 12.98 12.94
CA GLY A 87 -11.36 12.49 14.28
C GLY A 87 -11.87 11.05 14.30
N LEU A 88 -11.58 10.27 13.27
CA LEU A 88 -12.03 8.88 13.14
C LEU A 88 -11.02 7.92 13.78
N SER A 89 -11.54 6.87 14.40
CA SER A 89 -10.72 5.84 15.03
C SER A 89 -10.27 4.75 14.05
N LEU A 90 -9.15 4.10 14.37
CA LEU A 90 -8.80 2.81 13.77
C LEU A 90 -9.78 1.72 14.23
N ASN A 91 -10.53 1.19 13.28
CA ASN A 91 -11.50 0.09 13.44
C ASN A 91 -11.44 -0.88 12.24
N ILE A 92 -12.23 -1.95 12.27
CA ILE A 92 -12.26 -2.98 11.22
C ILE A 92 -12.47 -2.38 9.82
N TYR A 93 -13.33 -1.37 9.68
CA TYR A 93 -13.59 -0.75 8.38
C TYR A 93 -12.40 0.05 7.85
N SER A 94 -11.73 0.81 8.73
CA SER A 94 -10.49 1.50 8.36
C SER A 94 -9.38 0.52 7.97
N GLN A 95 -9.33 -0.65 8.61
CA GLN A 95 -8.32 -1.69 8.33
C GLN A 95 -8.52 -2.32 6.96
N VAL A 96 -9.77 -2.65 6.60
CA VAL A 96 -10.10 -3.09 5.23
C VAL A 96 -9.69 -2.02 4.21
N GLY A 97 -9.93 -0.74 4.53
CA GLY A 97 -9.44 0.40 3.74
C GLY A 97 -7.92 0.42 3.57
N LEU A 98 -7.16 0.22 4.66
CA LEU A 98 -5.70 0.18 4.63
C LEU A 98 -5.15 -0.96 3.77
N VAL A 99 -5.78 -2.15 3.84
CA VAL A 99 -5.41 -3.29 2.99
C VAL A 99 -5.68 -2.99 1.51
N MET A 100 -6.82 -2.38 1.18
CA MET A 100 -7.10 -1.94 -0.20
C MET A 100 -6.06 -0.93 -0.70
N LEU A 101 -5.61 -0.01 0.16
CA LEU A 101 -4.60 0.99 -0.20
C LEU A 101 -3.26 0.39 -0.64
N VAL A 102 -2.87 -0.78 -0.11
CA VAL A 102 -1.64 -1.47 -0.50
C VAL A 102 -1.60 -1.65 -2.03
N GLY A 103 -2.66 -2.19 -2.62
CA GLY A 103 -2.76 -2.38 -4.07
C GLY A 103 -2.97 -1.08 -4.84
N LEU A 104 -3.82 -0.17 -4.31
CA LEU A 104 -4.12 1.11 -4.98
C LEU A 104 -2.88 2.00 -5.12
N ALA A 105 -2.02 2.08 -4.09
CA ALA A 105 -0.79 2.84 -4.16
C ALA A 105 0.27 2.15 -5.02
N ALA A 106 0.42 0.83 -4.88
CA ALA A 106 1.40 0.07 -5.64
C ALA A 106 1.19 0.16 -7.15
N LYS A 107 -0.07 0.15 -7.62
CA LYS A 107 -0.40 0.30 -9.05
C LYS A 107 0.32 1.47 -9.72
N ASN A 108 0.40 2.61 -9.05
CA ASN A 108 1.04 3.80 -9.61
C ASN A 108 2.56 3.61 -9.70
N GLY A 109 3.18 2.97 -8.71
CA GLY A 109 4.59 2.61 -8.76
C GLY A 109 4.90 1.56 -9.83
N ILE A 110 4.05 0.54 -9.95
CA ILE A 110 4.14 -0.51 -10.98
C ILE A 110 4.21 0.11 -12.38
N LEU A 111 3.30 1.04 -12.69
CA LEU A 111 3.24 1.68 -14.02
C LEU A 111 4.52 2.46 -14.38
N ILE A 112 5.13 3.15 -13.41
CA ILE A 112 6.38 3.92 -13.64
C ILE A 112 7.52 2.95 -13.90
N VAL A 113 7.70 1.95 -13.03
CA VAL A 113 8.81 0.99 -13.10
C VAL A 113 8.70 0.11 -14.35
N GLU A 114 7.50 -0.37 -14.66
CA GLU A 114 7.24 -1.18 -15.85
C GLU A 114 7.56 -0.40 -17.13
N PHE A 115 7.10 0.84 -17.26
CA PHE A 115 7.35 1.62 -18.47
C PHE A 115 8.80 2.05 -18.60
N ALA A 116 9.47 2.37 -17.49
CA ALA A 116 10.91 2.62 -17.48
C ALA A 116 11.69 1.38 -17.96
N ASN A 117 11.29 0.17 -17.54
CA ASN A 117 11.89 -1.07 -18.02
C ASN A 117 11.60 -1.34 -19.49
N GLN A 118 10.37 -1.12 -19.96
CA GLN A 118 10.04 -1.24 -21.40
C GLN A 118 10.92 -0.32 -22.27
N LEU A 119 11.18 0.91 -21.83
CA LEU A 119 12.06 1.83 -22.55
C LEU A 119 13.53 1.39 -22.51
N ARG A 120 14.00 0.85 -21.38
CA ARG A 120 15.34 0.26 -21.27
C ARG A 120 15.51 -0.97 -22.18
N ASP A 121 14.48 -1.80 -22.28
CA ASP A 121 14.46 -2.96 -23.17
C ASP A 121 14.51 -2.54 -24.65
N GLY A 122 13.93 -1.37 -24.97
CA GLY A 122 14.08 -0.68 -26.26
C GLY A 122 15.45 -0.04 -26.51
N GLY A 123 16.41 -0.20 -25.60
CA GLY A 123 17.79 0.29 -25.74
C GLY A 123 18.02 1.74 -25.29
N ARG A 124 17.03 2.38 -24.64
CA ARG A 124 17.22 3.73 -24.06
C ARG A 124 18.15 3.69 -22.86
N ALA A 125 18.91 4.76 -22.65
CA ALA A 125 19.71 4.94 -21.44
C ALA A 125 18.78 4.98 -20.20
N PHE A 126 19.25 4.44 -19.07
CA PHE A 126 18.44 4.30 -17.86
C PHE A 126 17.79 5.61 -17.38
N ALA A 127 18.55 6.70 -17.34
CA ALA A 127 18.06 7.99 -16.86
C ALA A 127 17.01 8.58 -17.81
N GLU A 128 17.23 8.51 -19.12
CA GLU A 128 16.29 8.96 -20.14
C GLU A 128 15.00 8.16 -20.11
N ALA A 129 15.11 6.82 -19.99
CA ALA A 129 13.98 5.92 -19.88
C ALA A 129 13.10 6.23 -18.65
N LEU A 130 13.74 6.54 -17.52
CA LEU A 130 13.02 6.85 -16.28
C LEU A 130 12.31 8.21 -16.34
N GLU A 131 12.97 9.23 -16.91
CA GLU A 131 12.36 10.54 -17.10
C GLU A 131 11.18 10.47 -18.08
N GLU A 132 11.38 9.83 -19.23
CA GLU A 132 10.34 9.62 -20.24
C GLU A 132 9.15 8.82 -19.66
N ALA A 133 9.43 7.82 -18.81
CA ALA A 133 8.39 7.08 -18.11
C ALA A 133 7.62 7.92 -17.10
N ALA A 134 8.31 8.72 -16.27
CA ALA A 134 7.66 9.57 -15.29
C ALA A 134 6.72 10.60 -15.96
N VAL A 135 7.19 11.24 -17.05
CA VAL A 135 6.39 12.24 -17.79
C VAL A 135 5.20 11.60 -18.48
N THR A 136 5.40 10.47 -19.18
CA THR A 136 4.34 9.80 -19.95
C THR A 136 3.27 9.22 -19.02
N ARG A 137 3.65 8.76 -17.83
CA ARG A 137 2.72 8.15 -16.86
C ARG A 137 2.05 9.15 -15.94
N LEU A 138 2.52 10.39 -15.87
CA LEU A 138 1.91 11.45 -15.06
C LEU A 138 0.41 11.60 -15.32
N ARG A 139 0.01 11.78 -16.57
CA ARG A 139 -1.41 11.97 -16.94
C ARG A 139 -2.28 10.73 -16.61
N PRO A 140 -1.89 9.50 -17.00
CA PRO A 140 -2.62 8.29 -16.60
C PRO A 140 -2.72 8.08 -15.08
N ILE A 141 -1.64 8.32 -14.33
CA ILE A 141 -1.62 8.17 -12.87
C ILE A 141 -2.61 9.14 -12.24
N LEU A 142 -2.53 10.43 -12.61
CA LEU A 142 -3.45 11.45 -12.12
C LEU A 142 -4.90 11.15 -12.47
N MET A 143 -5.18 10.68 -13.69
CA MET A 143 -6.53 10.29 -14.09
C MET A 143 -7.10 9.25 -13.12
N THR A 144 -6.34 8.18 -12.85
CA THR A 144 -6.84 7.11 -11.99
C THR A 144 -6.95 7.53 -10.53
N ALA A 145 -6.01 8.33 -10.03
CA ALA A 145 -6.08 8.87 -8.68
C ALA A 145 -7.31 9.76 -8.49
N VAL A 146 -7.57 10.67 -9.43
CA VAL A 146 -8.74 11.54 -9.42
C VAL A 146 -10.03 10.72 -9.51
N THR A 147 -10.08 9.69 -10.35
CA THR A 147 -11.26 8.81 -10.43
C THR A 147 -11.51 8.07 -9.12
N THR A 148 -10.47 7.53 -8.48
CA THR A 148 -10.60 6.84 -7.18
C THR A 148 -11.02 7.81 -6.08
N MET A 149 -10.43 9.00 -6.02
CA MET A 149 -10.82 10.04 -5.08
C MET A 149 -12.27 10.47 -5.31
N ALA A 150 -12.68 10.72 -6.56
CA ALA A 150 -14.04 11.06 -6.90
C ALA A 150 -15.04 9.95 -6.54
N GLY A 151 -14.67 8.68 -6.72
CA GLY A 151 -15.46 7.53 -6.30
C GLY A 151 -15.60 7.40 -4.77
N ALA A 152 -14.66 7.95 -4.00
CA ALA A 152 -14.73 8.00 -2.54
C ALA A 152 -15.59 9.17 -2.02
N ILE A 153 -15.82 10.23 -2.81
CA ILE A 153 -16.62 11.40 -2.40
C ILE A 153 -18.03 11.00 -1.91
N PRO A 154 -18.81 10.17 -2.63
CA PRO A 154 -20.14 9.76 -2.17
C PRO A 154 -20.13 9.06 -0.81
N LEU A 155 -19.05 8.36 -0.47
CA LEU A 155 -18.89 7.71 0.83
C LEU A 155 -18.68 8.73 1.95
N LEU A 156 -17.90 9.79 1.67
CA LEU A 156 -17.63 10.89 2.59
C LEU A 156 -18.88 11.73 2.91
N VAL A 157 -19.74 11.94 1.91
CA VAL A 157 -20.98 12.74 2.08
C VAL A 157 -22.22 11.88 2.34
N SER A 158 -22.03 10.58 2.59
CA SER A 158 -23.15 9.66 2.82
C SER A 158 -23.88 9.96 4.13
N SER A 159 -25.20 9.82 4.11
CA SER A 159 -26.06 9.98 5.29
C SER A 159 -27.01 8.77 5.44
N GLY A 160 -27.53 8.59 6.64
CA GLY A 160 -28.43 7.48 6.99
C GLY A 160 -27.72 6.26 7.58
N ALA A 161 -28.37 5.10 7.50
CA ALA A 161 -27.88 3.87 8.14
C ALA A 161 -26.51 3.43 7.60
N GLY A 162 -25.55 3.25 8.50
CA GLY A 162 -24.18 2.85 8.13
C GLY A 162 -23.34 3.96 7.50
N ALA A 163 -23.74 5.23 7.62
CA ALA A 163 -22.95 6.38 7.16
C ALA A 163 -21.57 6.44 7.85
N GLU A 164 -21.51 6.13 9.15
CA GLU A 164 -20.26 6.09 9.93
C GLU A 164 -19.22 5.15 9.30
N THR A 165 -19.62 3.92 8.98
CA THR A 165 -18.78 2.93 8.30
C THR A 165 -18.28 3.41 6.94
N ARG A 166 -19.17 3.99 6.13
CA ARG A 166 -18.83 4.47 4.78
C ARG A 166 -17.87 5.65 4.84
N LEU A 167 -18.08 6.57 5.78
CA LEU A 167 -17.25 7.73 5.98
C LEU A 167 -15.82 7.33 6.37
N VAL A 168 -15.65 6.31 7.22
CA VAL A 168 -14.34 5.74 7.56
C VAL A 168 -13.61 5.19 6.32
N ILE A 169 -14.27 4.33 5.55
CA ILE A 169 -13.67 3.73 4.33
C ILE A 169 -13.35 4.82 3.29
N GLY A 170 -14.29 5.75 3.07
CA GLY A 170 -14.13 6.86 2.15
C GLY A 170 -12.95 7.75 2.51
N THR A 171 -12.77 8.04 3.81
CA THR A 171 -11.67 8.88 4.30
C THR A 171 -10.32 8.21 4.07
N VAL A 172 -10.21 6.92 4.39
CA VAL A 172 -8.98 6.13 4.18
C VAL A 172 -8.59 6.14 2.70
N ILE A 173 -9.53 5.82 1.81
CA ILE A 173 -9.26 5.79 0.37
C ILE A 173 -8.90 7.19 -0.14
N PHE A 174 -9.68 8.21 0.21
CA PHE A 174 -9.48 9.56 -0.31
C PHE A 174 -8.14 10.14 0.13
N ALA A 175 -7.86 10.16 1.44
CA ALA A 175 -6.64 10.74 1.98
C ALA A 175 -5.40 9.89 1.64
N GLY A 176 -5.53 8.57 1.69
CA GLY A 176 -4.47 7.64 1.33
C GLY A 176 -4.06 7.78 -0.13
N VAL A 177 -5.02 7.79 -1.06
CA VAL A 177 -4.73 7.96 -2.49
C VAL A 177 -4.21 9.37 -2.78
N ALA A 178 -4.80 10.42 -2.20
CA ALA A 178 -4.34 11.79 -2.42
C ALA A 178 -2.86 11.97 -2.07
N LEU A 179 -2.47 11.55 -0.87
CA LEU A 179 -1.08 11.68 -0.42
C LEU A 179 -0.16 10.70 -1.17
N ALA A 180 -0.59 9.45 -1.36
CA ALA A 180 0.19 8.45 -2.08
C ALA A 180 0.50 8.89 -3.51
N THR A 181 -0.48 9.44 -4.24
CA THR A 181 -0.28 9.87 -5.62
C THR A 181 0.76 10.98 -5.72
N VAL A 182 0.68 12.01 -4.88
CA VAL A 182 1.66 13.10 -4.87
C VAL A 182 3.04 12.55 -4.55
N LEU A 183 3.18 11.77 -3.48
CA LEU A 183 4.48 11.26 -3.06
C LEU A 183 5.06 10.23 -4.03
N THR A 184 4.24 9.35 -4.60
CA THR A 184 4.67 8.30 -5.55
C THR A 184 5.32 8.89 -6.80
N LEU A 185 4.77 10.00 -7.33
CA LEU A 185 5.31 10.65 -8.53
C LEU A 185 6.73 11.17 -8.35
N PHE A 186 7.16 11.46 -7.10
CA PHE A 186 8.53 11.90 -6.80
C PHE A 186 9.39 10.78 -6.21
N VAL A 187 8.85 10.04 -5.24
CA VAL A 187 9.59 9.02 -4.50
C VAL A 187 9.93 7.83 -5.38
N VAL A 188 9.03 7.38 -6.26
CA VAL A 188 9.32 6.19 -7.10
C VAL A 188 10.43 6.44 -8.08
N PRO A 189 10.44 7.53 -8.89
CA PRO A 189 11.56 7.79 -9.79
C PRO A 189 12.89 7.94 -9.03
N VAL A 190 12.91 8.69 -7.92
CA VAL A 190 14.14 8.88 -7.14
C VAL A 190 14.65 7.57 -6.53
N ALA A 191 13.76 6.78 -5.93
CA ALA A 191 14.14 5.49 -5.34
C ALA A 191 14.56 4.48 -6.42
N TYR A 192 13.89 4.49 -7.57
CA TYR A 192 14.25 3.65 -8.71
C TYR A 192 15.63 4.03 -9.24
N ASP A 193 15.92 5.32 -9.38
CA ASP A 193 17.22 5.80 -9.81
C ASP A 193 18.34 5.38 -8.86
N LEU A 194 18.13 5.50 -7.54
CA LEU A 194 19.14 5.13 -6.56
C LEU A 194 19.39 3.62 -6.47
N LEU A 195 18.32 2.81 -6.52
CA LEU A 195 18.39 1.38 -6.21
C LEU A 195 18.53 0.50 -7.46
N ALA A 196 17.98 0.92 -8.61
CA ALA A 196 17.90 0.10 -9.81
C ALA A 196 18.95 0.42 -10.89
N ARG A 197 19.84 1.40 -10.64
CA ARG A 197 20.95 1.77 -11.55
C ARG A 197 21.86 0.62 -11.97
N ARG A 198 21.99 -0.42 -11.12
CA ARG A 198 22.86 -1.59 -11.37
C ARG A 198 22.10 -2.88 -11.65
N THR A 199 20.76 -2.86 -11.65
CA THR A 199 19.96 -4.03 -12.00
C THR A 199 19.78 -4.16 -13.51
N GLY A 200 19.85 -5.40 -14.00
CA GLY A 200 19.52 -5.77 -15.38
C GLY A 200 18.07 -5.44 -15.72
N SER A 201 17.75 -5.38 -17.02
CA SER A 201 16.39 -5.12 -17.47
C SER A 201 15.56 -6.41 -17.45
N VAL A 202 14.23 -6.28 -17.48
CA VAL A 202 13.30 -7.42 -17.46
C VAL A 202 13.56 -8.27 -18.71
N GLY A 203 13.78 -9.58 -18.53
CA GLY A 203 14.13 -10.49 -19.63
C GLY A 203 15.63 -10.65 -19.91
N ASP A 204 16.53 -10.06 -19.12
CA ASP A 204 17.97 -10.37 -19.21
C ASP A 204 18.27 -11.85 -18.91
N VAL A 205 17.50 -12.47 -18.01
CA VAL A 205 17.65 -13.90 -17.68
C VAL A 205 17.20 -14.76 -18.87
N SER A 206 16.03 -14.49 -19.44
CA SER A 206 15.54 -15.21 -20.63
C SER A 206 16.45 -15.03 -21.84
N ARG A 207 16.97 -13.82 -22.09
CA ARG A 207 17.94 -13.57 -23.18
C ARG A 207 19.30 -14.24 -22.94
N ARG A 208 19.74 -14.39 -21.69
CA ARG A 208 20.93 -15.17 -21.35
C ARG A 208 20.70 -16.66 -21.62
N LEU A 209 19.55 -17.19 -21.20
CA LEU A 209 19.16 -18.58 -21.46
C LEU A 209 19.04 -18.87 -22.95
N GLU A 210 18.41 -17.99 -23.75
CA GLU A 210 18.35 -18.14 -25.21
C GLU A 210 19.75 -18.14 -25.85
N ARG A 211 20.66 -17.28 -25.38
CA ARG A 211 22.05 -17.28 -25.87
C ARG A 211 22.79 -18.55 -25.51
N GLU A 212 22.63 -19.06 -24.30
CA GLU A 212 23.24 -20.32 -23.86
C GLU A 212 22.65 -21.53 -24.61
N MET A 213 21.34 -21.55 -24.87
CA MET A 213 20.69 -22.62 -25.65
C MET A 213 21.08 -22.59 -27.13
N VAL A 214 21.34 -21.42 -27.71
CA VAL A 214 21.86 -21.30 -29.08
C VAL A 214 23.31 -21.75 -29.16
N ASP A 215 24.14 -21.40 -28.18
CA ASP A 215 25.56 -21.82 -28.13
C ASP A 215 25.71 -23.35 -28.00
N ASP A 216 24.88 -23.98 -27.15
CA ASP A 216 24.87 -25.44 -26.95
C ASP A 216 24.31 -26.23 -28.15
N SER A 217 23.61 -25.55 -29.09
CA SER A 217 23.13 -26.16 -30.33
C SER A 217 24.12 -26.08 -31.50
N VAL A 218 25.21 -25.33 -31.34
CA VAL A 218 26.25 -25.10 -32.35
C VAL A 218 27.52 -25.94 -32.07
N VAL A 219 27.57 -26.66 -30.95
CA VAL A 219 28.60 -27.63 -30.57
C VAL A 219 28.12 -29.06 -30.83
#